data_AF-A0A154QJU4-F1
#
_entry.id   AF-A0A154QJU4-F1
#
_cell.length_a   1.000
_cell.length_b   1.000
_cell.length_c   1.000
_cell.angle_alpha   90.00
_cell.angle_beta   90.00
_cell.angle_gamma   90.00
#
_symmetry.space_group_name_H-M   'P 1'
#
loop_
_entity.id
_entity.type
_entity.pdbx_description
1 polymer ?
#
loop_
_entity_poly.entity_id
_entity_poly.type
_entity_poly.pdbx_seq_one_letter_code
_entity_poly.pdbx_strand_id
1 'polypeptide(L)' 'MLAPRVGEVFNGAIVEVGHDDPGKGTVIVRDPAVEASVSGAASLPLGADVRVSLVEADPVRRVTRFALAG' A
#
# COMPACT_ATOMS: atom_id res chain seq x y z
N MET A 1 -14.31 -5.59 0.53
CA MET A 1 -13.58 -6.01 1.75
C MET A 1 -12.19 -6.48 1.37
N LEU A 2 -11.15 -6.07 2.10
CA LEU A 2 -9.75 -6.43 1.80
C LEU A 2 -9.25 -7.64 2.60
N ALA A 3 -9.84 -7.93 3.77
CA ALA A 3 -9.43 -9.04 4.63
C ALA A 3 -9.27 -10.41 3.94
N PRO A 4 -10.21 -10.87 3.08
CA PRO A 4 -10.03 -12.16 2.39
C PRO A 4 -9.03 -12.10 1.23
N ARG A 5 -8.50 -10.92 0.90
CA ARG A 5 -7.64 -10.66 -0.27
C ARG A 5 -6.17 -10.51 0.12
N VAL A 6 -5.80 -10.83 1.37
CA VAL A 6 -4.40 -10.79 1.82
C VAL A 6 -3.59 -11.75 0.97
N GLY A 7 -2.46 -11.28 0.44
CA GLY A 7 -1.63 -11.98 -0.55
C GLY A 7 -1.92 -11.59 -2.00
N GLU A 8 -3.05 -10.93 -2.30
CA GLU A 8 -3.31 -10.41 -3.64
C GLU A 8 -2.50 -9.14 -3.93
N VAL A 9 -2.22 -8.92 -5.22
CA VAL A 9 -1.57 -7.72 -5.74
C VAL A 9 -2.61 -6.77 -6.29
N PHE A 10 -2.48 -5.49 -5.96
CA PHE A 10 -3.38 -4.43 -6.33
C PHE A 10 -2.64 -3.34 -7.09
N ASN A 11 -3.33 -2.68 -8.02
CA ASN A 11 -2.82 -1.50 -8.68
C ASN A 11 -3.20 -0.27 -7.87
N GLY A 12 -2.19 0.55 -7.55
CA GLY A 12 -2.37 1.79 -6.81
C GLY A 12 -1.41 2.87 -7.28
N ALA A 13 -1.48 4.01 -6.62
CA ALA A 13 -0.53 5.11 -6.79
C ALA A 13 -0.03 5.54 -5.42
N ILE A 14 1.28 5.78 -5.31
CA ILE A 14 1.85 6.34 -4.08
C ILE A 14 1.50 7.82 -4.04
N VAL A 15 0.79 8.25 -3.00
CA VAL A 15 0.35 9.65 -2.84
C VAL A 15 1.14 10.39 -1.78
N GLU A 16 1.78 9.65 -0.87
CA GLU A 16 2.61 10.22 0.18
C GLU A 16 3.79 9.31 0.46
N VAL A 17 4.94 9.91 0.75
CA VAL A 17 6.16 9.21 1.20
C VAL A 17 6.68 9.95 2.42
N GLY A 18 7.08 9.20 3.44
CA GLY A 18 7.62 9.76 4.67
C GLY A 18 8.89 10.57 4.40
N HIS A 19 8.98 11.76 4.98
CA HIS A 19 10.15 12.62 4.84
C HIS A 19 11.40 12.00 5.50
N ASP A 20 11.20 11.37 6.67
CA ASP A 20 12.27 10.71 7.43
C ASP A 20 12.58 9.28 6.94
N ASP A 21 11.59 8.59 6.37
CA ASP A 21 11.71 7.20 5.89
C ASP A 21 11.09 7.08 4.49
N PRO A 22 11.91 7.22 3.42
CA PRO A 22 11.41 7.17 2.04
C PRO A 22 10.93 5.76 1.64
N GLY A 23 11.19 4.73 2.46
CA GLY A 23 10.65 3.38 2.28
C GLY A 23 9.23 3.21 2.81
N LYS A 24 8.68 4.19 3.53
CA LYS A 24 7.30 4.17 4.05
C LYS A 24 6.46 5.28 3.46
N GLY A 25 5.19 5.01 3.26
CA GLY A 25 4.28 6.00 2.69
C GLY A 25 2.83 5.53 2.67
N THR A 26 2.05 6.20 1.83
CA THR A 26 0.62 5.95 1.64
C THR A 26 0.36 5.64 0.17
N VAL A 27 -0.37 4.56 -0.06
CA VAL A 27 -0.84 4.15 -1.38
C VAL A 27 -2.35 4.30 -1.45
N ILE A 28 -2.84 4.81 -2.57
CA ILE A 28 -4.25 4.74 -2.94
C ILE A 28 -4.42 3.61 -3.93
N VAL A 29 -5.14 2.57 -3.52
CA VAL A 29 -5.58 1.49 -4.43
C VAL A 29 -6.81 1.98 -5.17
N ARG A 30 -6.90 1.71 -6.48
CA ARG A 30 -8.03 2.17 -7.31
C ARG A 30 -9.25 1.24 -7.24
N ASP A 31 -9.02 -0.06 -7.10
CA ASP A 31 -10.08 -1.05 -6.94
C ASP A 31 -9.68 -2.06 -5.84
N PRO A 32 -10.26 -1.95 -4.63
CA PRO A 32 -11.19 -0.91 -4.18
C PRO A 32 -10.51 0.45 -3.96
N ALA A 33 -11.27 1.55 -4.07
CA ALA A 33 -10.79 2.90 -3.78
C ALA A 33 -10.50 3.08 -2.27
N VAL A 34 -9.28 2.73 -1.84
CA VAL A 34 -8.87 2.76 -0.44
C VAL A 34 -7.48 3.37 -0.29
N GLU A 35 -7.29 4.08 0.82
CA GLU A 35 -6.00 4.61 1.23
C GLU A 35 -5.42 3.72 2.32
N ALA A 36 -4.15 3.34 2.19
CA ALA A 36 -3.51 2.46 3.14
C ALA A 36 -2.00 2.69 3.21
N SER A 37 -1.42 2.26 4.33
CA SER A 37 0.02 2.31 4.54
C SER A 37 0.74 1.34 3.61
N VAL A 38 1.83 1.81 2.98
CA VAL A 38 2.71 0.99 2.14
C VAL A 38 4.15 1.05 2.65
N SER A 39 4.85 -0.07 2.52
CA SER A 39 6.29 -0.17 2.75
C SER A 39 7.01 -0.78 1.56
N GLY A 40 8.17 -0.24 1.21
CA GLY A 40 9.07 -0.74 0.17
C GLY A 40 10.47 -1.02 0.72
N ALA A 41 11.21 -1.86 0.01
CA ALA A 41 12.63 -2.12 0.32
C ALA A 41 13.56 -0.97 -0.10
N ALA A 42 13.07 -0.09 -0.97
CA ALA A 42 13.76 1.10 -1.46
C ALA A 42 12.81 2.31 -1.40
N SER A 43 13.31 3.48 -1.80
CA SER A 43 12.52 4.71 -1.88
C SER A 43 11.26 4.48 -2.70
N LEU A 44 10.11 4.81 -2.12
CA LEU A 44 8.82 4.71 -2.78
C LEU A 44 8.73 5.75 -3.90
N PRO A 45 8.23 5.37 -5.09
CA PRO A 45 8.10 6.28 -6.22
C PRO A 45 6.81 7.12 -6.06
N LEU A 46 6.93 8.26 -5.39
CA LEU A 46 5.82 9.21 -5.20
C LEU A 46 5.19 9.63 -6.54
N GLY A 47 3.87 9.57 -6.62
CA GLY A 47 3.09 9.93 -7.81
C GLY A 47 3.13 8.89 -8.94
N ALA A 48 3.87 7.80 -8.79
CA ALA A 48 3.93 6.74 -9.78
C ALA A 48 2.84 5.67 -9.53
N ASP A 49 2.38 5.09 -10.62
CA ASP A 49 1.53 3.91 -10.59
C ASP A 49 2.37 2.69 -10.23
N VAL A 50 1.95 2.00 -9.16
CA VAL A 50 2.68 0.87 -8.58
C VAL A 50 1.77 -0.32 -8.38
N ARG A 51 2.39 -1.50 -8.33
CA ARG A 51 1.76 -2.72 -7.86
C ARG A 51 2.09 -2.90 -6.39
N VAL A 52 1.09 -3.15 -5.57
CA VAL A 52 1.24 -3.35 -4.14
C VAL A 52 0.59 -4.65 -3.70
N SER A 53 1.30 -5.46 -2.94
CA SER A 53 0.78 -6.70 -2.36
C SER A 53 0.14 -6.39 -1.02
N LEU A 54 -1.10 -6.84 -0.81
CA LEU A 54 -1.75 -6.71 0.48
C LEU A 54 -1.13 -7.70 1.47
N VAL A 55 -0.37 -7.21 2.46
CA VAL A 55 0.31 -8.08 3.44
C VAL A 55 -0.49 -8.25 4.72
N GLU A 56 -1.33 -7.27 5.06
CA GLU A 56 -2.19 -7.33 6.24
C GLU A 56 -3.46 -6.51 5.98
N ALA A 57 -4.62 -7.09 6.25
CA ALA A 57 -5.89 -6.37 6.29
C ALA A 57 -6.75 -6.90 7.43
N ASP A 58 -6.86 -6.10 8.49
CA ASP A 58 -7.69 -6.40 9.64
C ASP A 58 -8.77 -5.30 9.79
N PRO A 59 -10.03 -5.60 9.42
CA PRO A 59 -11.13 -4.63 9.53
C PRO A 59 -11.55 -4.37 10.98
N VAL A 60 -11.25 -5.29 11.91
CA VAL A 60 -11.54 -5.13 13.35
C VAL A 60 -10.55 -4.16 13.96
N ARG A 61 -9.25 -4.32 13.65
CA ARG A 61 -8.18 -3.42 14.11
C ARG A 61 -8.07 -2.14 13.27
N ARG A 62 -8.80 -2.07 12.14
CA ARG A 62 -8.70 -1.01 11.12
C ARG A 62 -7.26 -0.83 10.62
N VAL A 63 -6.55 -1.95 10.48
CA VAL A 63 -5.18 -1.98 9.97
C VAL A 63 -5.22 -2.49 8.55
N THR A 64 -4.54 -1.77 7.65
CA THR A 64 -4.30 -2.25 6.28
C THR A 64 -2.90 -1.85 5.88
N ARG A 65 -2.11 -2.85 5.52
CA ARG A 65 -0.71 -2.71 5.16
C ARG A 65 -0.46 -3.35 3.81
N PHE A 66 0.20 -2.60 2.97
CA PHE A 66 0.66 -3.01 1.67
C PHE A 66 2.19 -3.04 1.63
N ALA A 67 2.72 -3.91 0.78
CA ALA A 67 4.12 -3.92 0.42
C ALA A 67 4.27 -3.61 -1.07
N LEU A 68 5.28 -2.83 -1.44
CA LEU A 68 5.59 -2.60 -2.85
C LEU A 68 5.96 -3.92 -3.51
N ALA A 69 5.23 -4.32 -4.56
CA ALA A 69 5.54 -5.48 -5.37
C ALA A 69 6.57 -5.06 -6.43
N GLY A 70 7.76 -5.69 -6.37
CA GLY A 70 8.87 -5.43 -7.29
C GLY A 70 8.57 -5.73 -8.75
#